data_AF-J3DEQ7-F1
#
_entry.id   AF-J3DEQ7-F1
#
_cell.length_a   1.000
_cell.length_b   1.000
_cell.length_c   1.000
_cell.angle_alpha   90.00
_cell.angle_beta   90.00
_cell.angle_gamma   90.00
#
_symmetry.space_group_name_H-M   'P 1'
#
loop_
_entity.id
_entity.type
_entity.pdbx_description
1 polymer ?
#
loop_
_entity_poly.entity_id
_entity_poly.type
_entity_poly.pdbx_seq_one_letter_code
_entity_poly.pdbx_strand_id
1 'polypeptide(L)' 'MLFDVKAFTRLRESGLNWIYFSPPMLIQMGARTGKFRLGKDDLIKDESGKSHISFEDYAIALP' A
#
# COMPACT_ATOMS: atom_id res chain seq x y z
N MET A 1 -5.27 -6.57 -14.98
CA MET A 1 -5.42 -7.12 -13.62
C MET A 1 -5.92 -8.57 -13.64
N LEU A 2 -5.32 -9.45 -14.47
CA LEU A 2 -5.61 -10.89 -14.52
C LEU A 2 -4.33 -11.74 -14.36
N PHE A 3 -3.16 -11.10 -14.32
CA PHE A 3 -1.87 -11.76 -14.10
C PHE A 3 -1.47 -11.83 -12.61
N ASP A 4 -2.05 -10.95 -11.77
CA ASP A 4 -1.66 -10.78 -10.35
C ASP A 4 -2.04 -11.96 -9.45
N VAL A 5 -3.17 -12.62 -9.72
CA VAL A 5 -3.69 -13.68 -8.84
C VAL A 5 -2.75 -14.88 -8.76
N LYS A 6 -2.12 -15.27 -9.89
CA LYS A 6 -1.21 -16.42 -9.93
C LYS A 6 0.09 -16.16 -9.19
N ALA A 7 0.65 -14.96 -9.31
CA ALA A 7 1.88 -14.58 -8.62
C ALA A 7 1.66 -14.51 -7.10
N PHE A 8 0.55 -13.92 -6.67
CA PHE A 8 0.20 -13.82 -5.26
C PHE A 8 0.01 -15.19 -4.59
N THR A 9 -0.70 -16.11 -5.25
CA THR A 9 -0.87 -17.49 -4.74
C THR A 9 0.48 -18.21 -4.62
N ARG A 10 1.35 -18.09 -5.65
CA ARG A 10 2.70 -18.69 -5.60
C ARG A 10 3.55 -18.12 -4.46
N LEU A 11 3.48 -16.81 -4.23
CA LEU A 11 4.20 -16.19 -3.12
C LEU A 11 3.70 -16.72 -1.78
N ARG A 12 2.38 -16.86 -1.59
CA ARG A 12 1.81 -17.46 -0.36
C ARG A 12 2.30 -18.88 -0.10
N GLU A 13 2.48 -19.69 -1.14
CA GLU A 13 2.93 -21.08 -1.02
C GLU A 13 4.46 -21.24 -1.00
N SER A 14 5.22 -20.17 -1.27
CA SER A 14 6.68 -20.25 -1.51
C SER A 14 7.56 -20.50 -0.28
N GLY A 15 7.03 -20.34 0.93
CA GLY A 15 7.82 -20.36 2.17
C GLY A 15 8.78 -19.17 2.33
N LEU A 16 8.74 -18.18 1.42
CA LEU A 16 9.53 -16.96 1.52
C LEU A 16 8.92 -16.02 2.57
N ASN A 17 9.77 -15.27 3.26
CA ASN A 17 9.33 -14.12 4.06
C ASN A 17 9.19 -12.90 3.14
N TRP A 18 7.98 -12.63 2.66
CA TRP A 18 7.70 -11.55 1.71
C TRP A 18 6.58 -10.65 2.23
N ILE A 19 6.64 -9.39 1.79
CA ILE A 19 5.60 -8.39 2.04
C ILE A 19 5.18 -7.81 0.69
N TYR A 20 3.87 -7.71 0.48
CA TYR A 20 3.30 -6.90 -0.59
C TYR A 20 2.71 -5.64 0.03
N PHE A 21 3.32 -4.49 -0.25
CA PHE A 21 2.93 -3.21 0.32
C PHE A 21 2.24 -2.38 -0.77
N SER A 22 0.91 -2.42 -0.77
CA SER A 22 0.08 -1.71 -1.76
C SER A 22 0.10 -0.20 -1.49
N PRO A 23 0.38 0.64 -2.50
CA PRO A 23 0.16 2.08 -2.37
C PRO A 23 -1.35 2.42 -2.39
N PRO A 24 -1.74 3.59 -1.89
CA PRO A 24 -3.06 4.15 -2.16
C PRO A 24 -3.23 4.48 -3.66
N MET A 25 -4.43 4.90 -4.08
CA MET A 25 -4.69 5.22 -5.49
C MET A 25 -3.79 6.32 -6.06
N LEU A 26 -3.36 7.26 -5.21
CA LEU A 26 -2.47 8.36 -5.60
C LEU A 26 -1.29 8.49 -4.64
N ILE A 27 -0.07 8.47 -5.19
CA ILE A 27 1.16 8.78 -4.48
C ILE A 27 1.89 9.89 -5.23
N GLN A 28 2.31 10.92 -4.49
CA GLN A 28 2.94 12.11 -5.05
C GLN A 28 3.84 12.79 -4.00
N MET A 29 4.67 13.74 -4.41
CA MET A 29 5.50 14.50 -3.46
C MET A 29 4.62 15.29 -2.48
N GLY A 30 5.05 15.37 -1.22
CA GLY A 30 4.32 16.13 -0.19
C GLY A 30 5.11 16.31 1.11
N ALA A 31 4.40 16.59 2.19
CA ALA A 31 5.01 16.72 3.50
C ALA A 31 5.29 15.34 4.14
N ARG A 32 6.37 15.27 4.93
CA ARG A 32 6.69 14.15 5.83
C ARG A 32 6.00 14.38 7.18
N THR A 33 4.76 13.91 7.33
CA THR A 33 3.94 14.18 8.52
C THR A 33 4.01 13.07 9.57
N GLY A 34 4.30 11.84 9.17
CA GLY A 34 4.18 10.65 10.02
C GLY A 34 2.74 10.31 10.42
N LYS A 35 1.74 10.93 9.78
CA LYS A 35 0.31 10.74 10.11
C LYS A 35 -0.40 10.07 8.94
N PHE A 36 -0.65 8.78 9.07
CA PHE A 36 -1.35 7.98 8.07
C PHE A 36 -2.13 6.86 8.75
N ARG A 37 -3.02 6.20 7.99
CA ARG A 37 -3.74 5.01 8.42
C ARG A 37 -3.17 3.79 7.70
N LEU A 38 -2.97 2.70 8.44
CA LEU A 38 -2.60 1.41 7.87
C LEU A 38 -3.86 0.58 7.61
N GLY A 39 -3.85 -0.15 6.50
CA GLY A 39 -4.95 -0.99 6.06
C GLY A 39 -4.46 -2.36 5.63
N LYS A 40 -5.41 -3.23 5.27
CA LYS A 40 -5.13 -4.54 4.70
C LYS A 40 -5.66 -4.58 3.27
N ASP A 41 -6.79 -5.25 3.07
CA ASP A 41 -7.31 -5.56 1.75
C ASP A 41 -8.27 -4.47 1.22
N ASP A 42 -8.80 -3.63 2.11
CA ASP A 42 -9.72 -2.55 1.76
C ASP A 42 -8.99 -1.25 1.42
N LEU A 43 -9.49 -0.57 0.38
CA LEU A 43 -8.98 0.73 -0.01
C LEU A 43 -9.32 1.79 1.05
N ILE A 44 -8.29 2.37 1.67
CA ILE A 44 -8.44 3.47 2.62
C ILE A 44 -8.73 4.78 1.86
N LYS A 45 -9.80 5.47 2.27
CA LYS A 45 -10.20 6.78 1.78
C LYS A 45 -10.34 7.79 2.91
N ASP A 46 -10.03 9.05 2.64
CA ASP A 46 -10.34 10.18 3.51
C ASP A 46 -11.85 10.51 3.50
N GLU A 47 -12.24 11.53 4.27
CA GLU A 47 -13.63 12.01 4.37
C GLU A 47 -14.20 12.54 3.04
N SER A 48 -13.32 12.92 2.11
CA SER A 48 -13.69 13.36 0.75
C SER A 48 -13.72 12.21 -0.25
N GLY A 49 -13.51 10.95 0.20
CA GLY A 49 -13.50 9.76 -0.64
C GLY A 49 -12.20 9.54 -1.42
N LYS A 50 -11.13 10.29 -1.14
CA LYS A 50 -9.84 10.18 -1.84
C LYS A 50 -8.90 9.21 -1.13
N SER A 51 -8.16 8.42 -1.90
CA SER A 51 -7.10 7.54 -1.39
C SER A 51 -5.75 8.10 -1.83
N HIS A 52 -5.01 8.68 -0.90
CA HIS A 52 -3.73 9.33 -1.21
C HIS A 52 -2.74 9.28 -0.05
N ILE A 53 -1.45 9.40 -0.38
CA ILE A 53 -0.34 9.59 0.57
C ILE A 53 0.79 10.37 -0.11
N SER A 54 1.67 11.01 0.66
CA SER A 54 2.92 11.57 0.14
C SER A 54 3.98 10.47 -0.05
N PHE A 55 4.96 10.68 -0.95
CA PHE A 55 6.11 9.78 -1.06
C PHE A 55 6.86 9.67 0.27
N GLU A 56 6.95 10.78 0.99
CA GLU A 56 7.67 10.93 2.25
C GLU A 56 7.01 10.11 3.38
N ASP A 57 5.68 10.14 3.47
CA ASP A 57 4.94 9.35 4.46
C ASP A 57 4.80 7.88 4.05
N TYR A 58 4.73 7.58 2.76
CA TYR A 58 4.80 6.20 2.29
C TYR A 58 6.13 5.55 2.65
N ALA A 59 7.25 6.30 2.54
CA ALA A 59 8.56 5.82 2.96
C ALA A 59 8.68 5.60 4.48
N ILE A 60 7.90 6.30 5.31
CA ILE A 60 7.82 6.02 6.75
C ILE A 60 7.06 4.72 7.02
N ALA A 61 6.02 4.45 6.21
CA ALA A 61 5.15 3.29 6.41
C ALA A 61 5.77 1.98 5.89
N LEU A 62 6.82 2.06 5.05
CA LEU A 62 7.57 0.89 4.62
C LEU A 62 8.25 0.21 5.82
N PRO A 63 8.08 -1.12 5.98
CA PRO A 63 8.72 -1.91 7.03
C PRO A 63 10.22 -2.12 6.81
#